data_AF-A0A9P3PXK5-F1
#
_entry.id   AF-A0A9P3PXK5-F1
#
_cell.length_a   1.000
_cell.length_b   1.000
_cell.length_c   1.000
_cell.angle_alpha   90.00
_cell.angle_beta   90.00
_cell.angle_gamma   90.00
#
_symmetry.space_group_name_H-M   'P 1'
#
loop_
_entity.id
_entity.type
_entity.pdbx_description
1 polymer ?
#
loop_
_entity_poly.entity_id
_entity_poly.type
_entity_poly.pdbx_seq_one_letter_code
_entity_poly.pdbx_strand_id
1 'polypeptide(L)'
;MLLCTALGLVRLHLTRLATLKELLLSPPHPHPPTKNCDFEQQKPLACAWALGAAYLAWEANPDLSNASIQRVFRPLKDQMTCALCQDALVTVRATLERSRAHTKLARGDPKYIRHVGSK
;
A
#
# COMPACT_ATOMS: atom_id res chain seq x y z
N MET A 1 28.00 -6.49 -19.95
CA MET A 1 27.51 -5.40 -19.08
C MET A 1 25.99 -5.20 -19.12
N LEU A 2 25.31 -5.35 -20.27
CA LEU A 2 23.84 -5.20 -20.39
C LEU A 2 23.00 -6.23 -19.62
N LEU A 3 23.52 -7.44 -19.38
CA LEU A 3 22.83 -8.49 -18.61
C LEU A 3 22.83 -8.22 -17.08
N CYS A 4 23.87 -7.59 -16.55
CA CYS A 4 23.98 -7.31 -15.10
C CYS A 4 23.03 -6.19 -14.65
N THR A 5 22.76 -5.20 -15.50
CA THR A 5 21.80 -4.12 -15.20
C THR A 5 20.35 -4.59 -15.25
N ALA A 6 20.01 -5.53 -16.16
CA ALA A 6 18.67 -6.09 -16.29
C ALA A 6 18.26 -6.93 -15.05
N LEU A 7 19.18 -7.71 -14.49
CA LEU A 7 18.94 -8.50 -13.28
C LEU A 7 18.62 -7.62 -12.05
N GLY A 8 19.28 -6.45 -11.93
CA GLY A 8 19.06 -5.53 -10.81
C GLY A 8 17.64 -4.92 -10.80
N LEU A 9 17.15 -4.50 -11.96
CA LEU A 9 15.80 -3.93 -12.09
C LEU A 9 14.73 -5.00 -11.88
N VAL A 10 14.86 -6.16 -12.52
CA VAL A 10 13.89 -7.27 -12.36
C VAL A 10 13.80 -7.71 -10.90
N ARG A 11 14.93 -7.87 -10.21
CA ARG A 11 14.94 -8.20 -8.77
C ARG A 11 14.24 -7.14 -7.93
N LEU A 12 14.49 -5.86 -8.20
CA LEU A 12 13.80 -4.75 -7.52
C LEU A 12 12.29 -4.79 -7.75
N HIS A 13 11.83 -5.06 -8.99
CA HIS A 13 10.41 -5.19 -9.30
C HIS A 13 9.78 -6.37 -8.56
N LEU A 14 10.45 -7.52 -8.52
CA LEU A 14 9.97 -8.71 -7.81
C LEU A 14 9.89 -8.47 -6.29
N THR A 15 10.91 -7.86 -5.68
CA THR A 15 10.88 -7.53 -4.25
C THR A 15 9.75 -6.55 -3.93
N ARG A 16 9.56 -5.50 -4.75
CA ARG A 16 8.46 -4.54 -4.58
C ARG A 16 7.09 -5.21 -4.68
N LEU A 17 6.93 -6.12 -5.63
CA LEU A 17 5.70 -6.87 -5.80
C LEU A 17 5.45 -7.82 -4.62
N ALA A 18 6.48 -8.49 -4.12
CA ALA A 18 6.38 -9.36 -2.95
C ALA A 18 5.96 -8.58 -1.69
N THR A 19 6.62 -7.46 -1.39
CA THR A 19 6.24 -6.59 -0.25
C THR A 19 4.83 -6.03 -0.40
N LEU A 20 4.42 -5.66 -1.62
CA LEU A 20 3.05 -5.21 -1.85
C LEU A 20 2.04 -6.32 -1.53
N LYS A 21 2.30 -7.56 -2.01
CA LYS A 21 1.44 -8.71 -1.75
C LYS A 21 1.31 -9.00 -0.25
N GLU A 22 2.41 -9.01 0.49
CA GLU A 22 2.39 -9.22 1.95
C GLU A 22 1.51 -8.19 2.67
N LEU A 23 1.62 -6.92 2.29
CA LEU A 23 0.80 -5.85 2.88
C LEU A 23 -0.68 -5.97 2.49
N LEU A 24 -0.98 -6.37 1.25
CA LEU A 24 -2.36 -6.58 0.79
C LEU A 24 -3.02 -7.81 1.47
N LEU A 25 -2.24 -8.83 1.81
CA LEU A 25 -2.70 -10.02 2.53
C LEU A 25 -2.99 -9.77 4.01
N SER A 26 -2.57 -8.63 4.55
CA SER A 26 -2.81 -8.25 5.95
C SER A 26 -4.05 -7.36 6.07
N PRO A 27 -5.23 -7.92 6.43
CA PRO A 27 -6.43 -7.10 6.60
C PRO A 27 -6.27 -6.11 7.76
N PRO A 28 -7.06 -5.01 7.75
CA PRO A 28 -7.13 -4.09 8.87
C PRO A 28 -7.52 -4.84 10.15
N HIS A 29 -6.77 -4.58 11.22
CA HIS A 29 -7.00 -5.22 12.49
C HIS A 29 -8.38 -4.78 13.03
N PRO A 30 -9.22 -5.73 13.48
CA PRO A 30 -10.52 -5.40 14.06
C PRO A 30 -10.32 -4.60 15.35
N HIS A 31 -11.25 -3.68 15.62
CA HIS A 31 -11.25 -2.95 16.88
C HIS A 31 -12.09 -3.73 17.93
N PRO A 32 -11.86 -3.51 19.24
CA PRO A 32 -12.69 -4.10 20.28
C PRO A 32 -14.18 -3.79 20.08
N PRO A 33 -15.11 -4.74 20.37
CA PRO A 33 -16.54 -4.52 20.21
C PRO A 33 -17.03 -3.28 20.96
N THR A 34 -17.92 -2.53 20.33
CA THR A 34 -18.61 -1.38 20.90
C THR A 34 -20.12 -1.62 20.89
N LYS A 35 -20.90 -0.78 21.56
CA LYS A 35 -22.38 -0.87 21.56
C LYS A 35 -23.00 -0.84 20.16
N ASN A 36 -22.33 -0.22 19.20
CA ASN A 36 -22.86 0.02 17.85
C ASN A 36 -22.06 -0.70 16.75
N CYS A 37 -21.02 -1.45 17.12
CA CYS A 37 -20.16 -2.16 16.18
C CYS A 37 -19.44 -3.33 16.89
N ASP A 38 -20.00 -4.51 16.74
CA ASP A 38 -19.51 -5.81 17.15
C ASP A 38 -18.81 -6.53 15.99
N PHE A 39 -18.39 -7.78 16.22
CA PHE A 39 -17.70 -8.59 15.23
C PHE A 39 -18.51 -8.86 13.96
N GLU A 40 -19.83 -8.98 14.03
CA GLU A 40 -20.69 -9.20 12.87
C GLU A 40 -20.71 -7.97 11.97
N GLN A 41 -20.80 -6.77 12.55
CA GLN A 41 -20.74 -5.54 11.75
C GLN A 41 -19.32 -5.21 11.26
N GLN A 42 -18.28 -5.85 11.80
CA GLN A 42 -16.91 -5.75 11.32
C GLN A 42 -16.57 -6.73 10.18
N LYS A 43 -17.34 -7.82 9.97
CA LYS A 43 -17.10 -8.76 8.86
C LYS A 43 -17.10 -8.08 7.47
N PRO A 44 -18.04 -7.16 7.15
CA PRO A 44 -18.02 -6.44 5.89
C PRO A 44 -16.72 -5.67 5.63
N LEU A 45 -16.03 -5.16 6.66
CA LEU A 45 -14.73 -4.50 6.53
C LEU A 45 -13.67 -5.47 6.01
N ALA A 46 -13.59 -6.68 6.56
CA ALA A 46 -12.64 -7.69 6.13
C ALA A 46 -12.92 -8.15 4.68
N CYS A 47 -14.19 -8.31 4.30
CA CYS A 47 -14.59 -8.65 2.93
C CYS A 47 -14.28 -7.52 1.94
N ALA A 48 -14.64 -6.28 2.29
CA ALA A 48 -14.33 -5.08 1.53
C ALA A 48 -12.83 -4.93 1.27
N TRP A 49 -12.03 -5.16 2.32
CA TRP A 49 -10.57 -5.20 2.20
C TRP A 49 -10.10 -6.29 1.23
N ALA A 50 -10.55 -7.53 1.42
CA ALA A 50 -10.12 -8.65 0.58
C ALA A 50 -10.41 -8.39 -0.91
N LEU A 51 -11.57 -7.81 -1.22
CA LEU A 51 -11.95 -7.47 -2.59
C LEU A 51 -11.05 -6.37 -3.17
N GLY A 52 -10.84 -5.28 -2.44
CA GLY A 52 -9.93 -4.20 -2.87
C GLY A 52 -8.49 -4.66 -2.99
N ALA A 53 -8.03 -5.50 -2.07
CA ALA A 53 -6.70 -6.07 -2.07
C ALA A 53 -6.48 -7.04 -3.24
N ALA A 54 -7.45 -7.91 -3.54
CA ALA A 54 -7.41 -8.79 -4.70
C ALA A 54 -7.36 -7.99 -6.00
N TYR A 55 -8.16 -6.93 -6.12
CA TYR A 55 -8.13 -6.05 -7.29
C TYR A 55 -6.77 -5.36 -7.45
N LEU A 56 -6.19 -4.82 -6.38
CA LEU A 56 -4.86 -4.21 -6.43
C LEU A 56 -3.74 -5.22 -6.70
N ALA A 57 -3.87 -6.45 -6.22
CA ALA A 57 -2.92 -7.54 -6.49
C ALA A 57 -2.98 -7.99 -7.96
N TRP A 58 -4.18 -7.98 -8.56
CA TRP A 58 -4.40 -8.25 -9.97
C TRP A 58 -3.81 -7.15 -10.87
N GLU A 59 -4.07 -5.88 -10.52
CA GLU A 59 -3.55 -4.70 -11.20
C GLU A 59 -2.07 -4.38 -10.84
N ALA A 60 -1.40 -5.25 -10.08
CA ALA A 60 -0.09 -4.96 -9.52
C ALA A 60 0.99 -4.89 -10.62
N ASN A 61 1.17 -3.69 -11.15
CA ASN A 61 2.21 -3.34 -12.10
C ASN A 61 3.26 -2.40 -11.45
N PRO A 62 4.42 -2.19 -12.10
CA PRO A 62 5.45 -1.27 -11.61
C PRO A 62 4.96 0.16 -11.37
N ASP A 63 3.89 0.55 -12.05
CA ASP A 63 3.30 1.89 -12.11
C ASP A 63 2.09 2.07 -11.18
N LEU A 64 1.77 1.08 -10.33
CA LEU A 64 0.63 1.17 -9.43
C LEU A 64 0.79 2.42 -8.54
N SER A 65 -0.08 3.40 -8.73
CA SER A 65 0.06 4.72 -8.12
C SER A 65 -0.68 4.78 -6.78
N ASN A 66 -0.30 5.72 -5.91
CA ASN A 66 -1.09 6.01 -4.70
C ASN A 66 -2.53 6.41 -5.07
N ALA A 67 -2.73 7.07 -6.21
CA ALA A 67 -4.07 7.39 -6.72
C ALA A 67 -4.89 6.13 -7.05
N SER A 68 -4.25 5.07 -7.57
CA SER A 68 -4.90 3.78 -7.81
C SER A 68 -5.36 3.13 -6.50
N ILE A 69 -4.50 3.14 -5.48
CA ILE A 69 -4.83 2.63 -4.13
C ILE A 69 -5.97 3.43 -3.50
N GLN A 70 -5.93 4.76 -3.61
CA GLN A 70 -6.98 5.65 -3.13
C GLN A 70 -8.32 5.38 -3.83
N ARG A 71 -8.31 5.18 -5.15
CA ARG A 71 -9.52 4.91 -5.93
C ARG A 71 -10.22 3.63 -5.49
N VAL A 72 -9.45 2.62 -5.08
CA VAL A 72 -9.99 1.34 -4.59
C VAL A 72 -10.56 1.49 -3.18
N PHE A 73 -9.82 2.11 -2.25
CA PHE A 73 -10.20 2.12 -0.84
C PHE A 73 -11.10 3.28 -0.41
N ARG A 74 -11.18 4.38 -1.18
CA ARG A 74 -12.05 5.51 -0.84
C ARG A 74 -13.53 5.14 -0.81
N PRO A 75 -14.12 4.48 -1.83
CA PRO A 75 -15.52 4.07 -1.79
C PRO A 75 -15.83 3.09 -0.66
N LEU A 76 -14.86 2.25 -0.29
CA LEU A 76 -15.00 1.28 0.82
C LEU A 76 -15.09 2.00 2.17
N LYS A 77 -14.33 3.10 2.35
CA LYS A 77 -14.46 3.97 3.54
C LYS A 77 -15.82 4.64 3.61
N ASP A 78 -16.27 5.20 2.48
CA ASP A 78 -17.49 6.02 2.41
C ASP A 78 -18.77 5.19 2.69
N GLN A 79 -18.73 3.87 2.50
CA GLN A 79 -19.81 2.94 2.79
C GLN A 79 -19.87 2.49 4.26
N MET A 80 -18.88 2.85 5.09
CA MET A 80 -18.81 2.43 6.49
C MET A 80 -19.42 3.47 7.42
N THR A 81 -20.25 3.03 8.36
CA THR A 81 -20.84 3.91 9.39
C THR A 81 -20.04 3.97 10.69
N CYS A 82 -19.24 2.94 10.97
CA CYS A 82 -18.38 2.90 12.17
C CYS A 82 -17.08 3.70 11.94
N ALA A 83 -16.87 4.74 12.75
CA ALA A 83 -15.65 5.56 12.69
C ALA A 83 -14.37 4.76 12.95
N LEU A 84 -14.41 3.79 13.87
CA LEU A 84 -13.25 2.94 14.18
C LEU A 84 -12.87 2.03 13.01
N CYS A 85 -13.86 1.49 12.28
CA CYS A 85 -13.62 0.73 11.05
C CYS A 85 -13.03 1.61 9.95
N GLN A 86 -13.52 2.84 9.80
CA GLN A 86 -12.96 3.81 8.86
C GLN A 86 -11.50 4.13 9.19
N ASP A 87 -11.17 4.34 10.47
CA ASP A 87 -9.81 4.63 10.92
C ASP A 87 -8.86 3.44 10.71
N ALA A 88 -9.33 2.22 10.98
CA ALA A 88 -8.57 1.00 10.69
C ALA A 88 -8.23 0.89 9.20
N LEU A 89 -9.20 1.18 8.33
CA LEU A 89 -9.00 1.18 6.87
C LEU A 89 -8.04 2.30 6.42
N VAL A 90 -8.19 3.51 6.96
CA VAL A 90 -7.29 4.65 6.67
C VAL A 90 -5.85 4.35 7.10
N THR A 91 -5.68 3.72 8.27
CA THR A 91 -4.36 3.35 8.81
C THR A 91 -3.65 2.38 7.87
N VAL A 92 -4.30 1.30 7.47
CA VAL A 92 -3.69 0.31 6.58
C VAL A 92 -3.45 0.91 5.18
N ARG A 93 -4.36 1.74 4.67
CA ARG A 93 -4.13 2.48 3.40
C ARG A 93 -2.88 3.34 3.48
N ALA A 94 -2.68 4.08 4.56
CA ALA A 94 -1.48 4.91 4.74
C ALA A 94 -0.21 4.04 4.82
N THR A 95 -0.28 2.85 5.43
CA THR A 95 0.82 1.88 5.43
C THR A 95 1.16 1.40 4.01
N LEU A 96 0.15 1.11 3.18
CA LEU A 96 0.35 0.77 1.76
C LEU A 96 1.01 1.90 0.96
N GLU A 97 0.61 3.14 1.21
CA GLU A 97 1.18 4.32 0.53
C GLU A 97 2.63 4.57 0.97
N ARG A 98 2.92 4.45 2.27
CA ARG A 98 4.26 4.67 2.83
C ARG A 98 5.27 3.59 2.43
N SER A 99 4.87 2.31 2.43
CA SER A 99 5.76 1.23 1.98
C SER A 99 6.24 1.44 0.54
N ARG A 100 5.40 2.06 -0.31
CA ARG A 100 5.80 2.49 -1.66
C ARG A 100 6.73 3.71 -1.65
N ALA A 101 6.57 4.66 -0.73
CA ALA A 101 7.44 5.84 -0.63
C ALA A 101 8.90 5.49 -0.28
N HIS A 102 9.14 4.53 0.61
CA HIS A 102 10.50 4.04 0.91
C HIS A 102 11.23 3.50 -0.32
N THR A 103 10.50 2.99 -1.31
CA THR A 103 11.09 2.48 -2.56
C THR A 103 11.44 3.57 -3.57
N LYS A 104 10.87 4.78 -3.45
CA LYS A 104 11.25 5.95 -4.26
C LYS A 104 12.58 6.55 -3.77
N LEU A 105 12.83 6.57 -2.45
CA LEU A 105 14.08 7.07 -1.86
C LEU A 105 15.33 6.25 -2.25
N ALA A 106 15.15 4.95 -2.54
CA ALA A 106 16.25 4.10 -3.03
C ALA A 106 16.63 4.38 -4.50
N ARG A 107 15.81 5.14 -5.23
CA ARG A 107 16.09 5.58 -6.60
C ARG A 107 16.63 7.01 -6.49
N GLY A 108 17.89 7.14 -6.07
CA GLY A 108 18.57 8.42 -5.93
C GLY A 108 18.41 9.26 -7.21
N ASP A 109 17.74 10.40 -7.05
CA ASP A 109 17.66 11.46 -8.05
C ASP A 109 19.08 12.03 -8.29
N PRO A 110 19.59 12.07 -9.54
CA PRO A 110 20.88 12.67 -9.84
C PRO A 110 20.93 14.20 -9.62
N LYS A 111 19.81 14.84 -9.26
CA LYS A 111 19.70 16.30 -9.11
C LYS A 111 20.15 16.84 -7.75
N TYR A 112 20.68 16.00 -6.86
CA TYR A 112 21.24 16.45 -5.58
C TYR A 112 22.63 15.85 -5.33
N ILE A 113 23.56 16.04 -6.27
CA ILE A 113 25.00 15.99 -5.95
C ILE A 113 25.38 17.42 -5.58
N ARG A 114 25.52 17.68 -4.28
CA ARG A 114 26.15 18.90 -3.77
C ARG A 114 27.56 18.99 -4.34
N HIS A 115 27.84 20.05 -5.08
CA HIS A 115 29.18 20.60 -5.18
C HIS A 115 29.64 20.99 -3.76
N VAL A 116 30.51 20.17 -3.18
CA VAL A 116 31.43 20.58 -2.12
C VAL A 116 32.77 20.70 -2.85
N GLY A 117 33.12 21.89 -3.35
CA GLY A 117 33.99 22.81 -2.60
C GLY A 117 35.42 22.27 -2.61
N SER A 118 36.17 22.47 -3.70
CA SER A 118 37.25 23.46 -3.75
C SER A 118 37.97 23.66 -2.41
N LYS A 119 39.11 23.01 -2.25
CA LYS A 119 40.40 23.65 -1.96
C LYS A 119 41.50 22.88 -2.66
#